data_AF-A0A060N385-F1
#
_entry.id   AF-A0A060N385-F1
#
_cell.length_a   1.000
_cell.length_b   1.000
_cell.length_c   1.000
_cell.angle_alpha   90.00
_cell.angle_beta   90.00
_cell.angle_gamma   90.00
#
_symmetry.space_group_name_H-M   'P 1'
#
loop_
_entity.id
_entity.type
_entity.pdbx_description
1 polymer ?
#
loop_
_entity_poly.entity_id
_entity_poly.type
_entity_poly.pdbx_seq_one_letter_code
_entity_poly.pdbx_strand_id
1 'polypeptide(L)'
;MENKIINLDYESMSNEELAQIQEKIKETRLKKIEKKTYGLEDRFKKLKNAFGLLKDDNEKIKEKNKELEDNLKKIKEETNQITKTLFTHPKEKRELENHLHKIIYKELEKNSTRDELFHGDLTRICKYELCESLGVSSFLWIEVKDVDIAKRLAYKILNKESIHRLMRNKTKDLQSKMDKLQTTNKKPTERELRRFELLEELLEEVEGNENKI
;
A
#
# COMPACT_ATOMS: atom_id res chain seq x y z
N MET A 1 -62.92 28.06 2.51
CA MET A 1 -63.87 28.60 3.49
C MET A 1 -64.53 29.80 2.84
N GLU A 2 -65.81 29.65 2.53
CA GLU A 2 -66.64 30.67 1.87
C GLU A 2 -66.68 31.96 2.71
N ASN A 3 -66.49 33.11 2.06
CA ASN A 3 -66.83 34.39 2.67
C ASN A 3 -68.36 34.49 2.72
N LYS A 4 -68.96 34.08 3.83
CA LYS A 4 -70.35 34.46 4.15
C LYS A 4 -70.36 35.98 4.34
N ILE A 5 -70.89 36.70 3.36
CA ILE A 5 -71.24 38.10 3.49
C ILE A 5 -72.46 38.14 4.42
N ILE A 6 -72.25 38.60 5.65
CA ILE A 6 -73.33 38.86 6.59
C ILE A 6 -73.77 40.31 6.33
N ASN A 7 -74.91 40.51 5.67
CA ASN A 7 -75.55 41.82 5.58
C ASN A 7 -76.10 42.16 6.97
N LEU A 8 -75.38 42.98 7.72
CA LEU A 8 -75.83 43.57 8.97
C LEU A 8 -76.45 44.94 8.67
N ASP A 9 -77.69 45.15 9.10
CA ASP A 9 -78.35 46.45 9.05
C ASP A 9 -77.87 47.29 10.24
N TYR A 10 -76.80 48.07 10.04
CA TYR A 10 -76.12 48.81 11.12
C TYR A 10 -76.95 49.97 11.68
N GLU A 11 -78.01 50.41 10.97
CA GLU A 11 -78.82 51.57 11.33
C GLU A 11 -79.88 51.26 12.40
N SER A 12 -80.21 49.97 12.61
CA SER A 12 -81.25 49.50 13.54
C SER A 12 -80.70 48.82 14.81
N MET A 13 -79.38 48.70 14.95
CA MET A 13 -78.72 48.02 16.07
C MET A 13 -78.46 48.95 17.26
N SER A 14 -78.56 48.42 18.48
CA SER A 14 -78.18 49.17 19.68
C SER A 14 -76.66 49.29 19.82
N ASN A 15 -76.20 50.31 20.54
CA ASN A 15 -74.76 50.51 20.81
C ASN A 15 -74.11 49.29 21.49
N GLU A 16 -74.86 48.54 22.30
CA GLU A 16 -74.37 47.33 22.98
C GLU A 16 -74.17 46.17 21.98
N GLU A 17 -75.06 46.02 21.00
CA GLU A 17 -74.94 44.97 19.97
C GLU A 17 -73.78 45.28 19.01
N LEU A 18 -73.58 46.55 18.66
CA LEU A 18 -72.42 47.01 17.88
C LEU A 18 -71.09 46.75 18.62
N ALA A 19 -71.06 47.00 19.93
CA ALA A 19 -69.88 46.72 20.77
C ALA A 19 -69.56 45.22 20.82
N GLN A 20 -70.57 44.35 21.00
CA GLN A 20 -70.39 42.90 21.00
C GLN A 20 -69.89 42.37 19.65
N ILE A 21 -70.36 42.91 18.53
CA ILE A 21 -69.86 42.54 17.20
C ILE A 21 -68.39 42.96 17.03
N GLN A 22 -68.03 44.18 17.43
CA GLN A 22 -66.65 44.65 17.38
C GLN A 22 -65.72 43.77 18.24
N GLU A 23 -66.17 43.37 19.42
CA GLU A 23 -65.42 42.51 20.32
C GLU A 23 -65.21 41.10 19.72
N LYS A 24 -66.26 40.48 19.17
CA LYS A 24 -66.15 39.20 18.46
C LYS A 24 -65.21 39.26 17.25
N ILE A 25 -65.23 40.36 16.49
CA ILE A 25 -64.30 40.59 15.36
C ILE A 25 -62.86 40.71 15.87
N LYS A 26 -62.63 41.44 16.96
CA LYS A 26 -61.31 41.58 17.60
C LYS A 26 -60.80 40.22 18.08
N GLU A 27 -61.63 39.45 18.80
CA GLU A 27 -61.27 38.11 19.27
C GLU A 27 -60.94 37.15 18.12
N THR A 28 -61.75 37.12 17.06
CA THR A 28 -61.46 36.24 15.91
C THR A 28 -60.19 36.66 15.17
N ARG A 29 -59.91 37.96 15.07
CA ARG A 29 -58.64 38.46 14.52
C ARG A 29 -57.45 38.07 15.40
N LEU A 30 -57.55 38.25 16.72
CA LEU A 30 -56.54 37.84 17.70
C LEU A 30 -56.23 36.35 17.60
N LYS A 31 -57.25 35.48 17.64
CA LYS A 31 -57.09 34.02 17.49
C LYS A 31 -56.42 33.62 16.18
N LYS A 32 -56.74 34.31 15.07
CA LYS A 32 -56.07 34.07 13.76
C LYS A 32 -54.61 34.51 13.77
N ILE A 33 -54.30 35.63 14.44
CA ILE A 33 -52.93 36.13 14.57
C ILE A 33 -52.12 35.17 15.44
N GLU A 34 -52.60 34.81 16.63
CA GLU A 34 -51.95 33.85 17.53
C GLU A 34 -51.63 32.54 16.82
N LYS A 35 -52.60 31.96 16.09
CA LYS A 35 -52.38 30.73 15.32
C LYS A 35 -51.29 30.88 14.26
N LYS A 36 -51.21 32.05 13.59
CA LYS A 36 -50.12 32.34 12.64
C LYS A 36 -48.78 32.49 13.35
N THR A 37 -48.75 33.17 14.50
CA THR A 37 -47.54 33.36 15.31
C THR A 37 -46.98 32.02 15.77
N TYR A 38 -47.81 31.15 16.35
CA TYR A 38 -47.40 29.79 16.73
C TYR A 38 -46.87 28.99 15.53
N GLY A 39 -47.52 29.10 14.36
CA GLY A 39 -47.04 28.45 13.14
C GLY A 39 -45.70 28.98 12.64
N LEU A 40 -45.43 30.28 12.80
CA LEU A 40 -44.14 30.89 12.48
C LEU A 40 -43.05 30.47 13.48
N GLU A 41 -43.37 30.42 14.77
CA GLU A 41 -42.43 29.96 15.81
C GLU A 41 -42.01 28.50 15.60
N ASP A 42 -42.95 27.61 15.26
CA ASP A 42 -42.64 26.21 14.94
C ASP A 42 -41.73 26.10 13.72
N ARG A 43 -42.03 26.84 12.64
CA ARG A 43 -41.17 26.91 11.45
C ARG A 43 -39.78 27.44 11.78
N PHE A 44 -39.69 28.47 12.62
CA PHE A 44 -38.42 29.06 13.04
C PHE A 44 -37.59 28.06 13.85
N LYS A 45 -38.20 27.32 14.78
CA LYS A 45 -37.54 26.23 15.52
C LYS A 45 -37.01 25.14 14.58
N LYS A 46 -37.82 24.70 13.61
CA LYS A 46 -37.41 23.71 12.60
C LYS A 46 -36.23 24.19 11.75
N LEU A 47 -36.26 25.44 11.30
CA LEU A 47 -35.15 26.04 10.55
C LEU A 47 -33.88 26.14 11.39
N LYS A 48 -33.98 26.56 12.65
CA LYS A 48 -32.83 26.64 13.56
C LYS A 48 -32.17 25.27 13.77
N ASN A 49 -32.98 24.21 13.94
CA ASN A 49 -32.49 22.85 14.08
C ASN A 49 -31.82 22.36 12.78
N ALA A 50 -32.44 22.60 11.62
CA ALA A 50 -31.86 22.23 10.33
C ALA A 50 -30.52 22.96 10.08
N PHE A 51 -30.43 24.24 10.45
CA PHE A 51 -29.19 25.00 10.36
C PHE A 51 -28.08 24.46 11.27
N GLY A 52 -28.44 24.00 12.47
CA GLY A 52 -27.52 23.30 13.38
C GLY A 52 -26.95 22.04 12.73
N LEU A 53 -27.82 21.18 12.20
CA LEU A 53 -27.40 19.95 11.52
C LEU A 53 -26.49 20.24 10.31
N LEU A 54 -26.82 21.25 9.50
CA LEU A 54 -25.97 21.66 8.37
C LEU A 54 -24.59 22.16 8.82
N LYS A 55 -24.52 22.85 9.96
CA LYS A 55 -23.24 23.29 10.52
C LYS A 55 -22.40 22.10 10.97
N ASP A 56 -23.00 21.15 11.68
CA ASP A 56 -22.33 19.93 12.13
C ASP A 56 -21.85 19.08 10.94
N ASP A 57 -22.68 18.94 9.89
CA ASP A 57 -22.31 18.23 8.68
C ASP A 57 -21.16 18.92 7.94
N ASN A 58 -21.16 20.26 7.88
CA ASN A 58 -20.07 21.02 7.29
C ASN A 58 -18.76 20.87 8.07
N GLU A 59 -18.82 20.80 9.41
CA GLU A 59 -17.64 20.52 10.25
C GLU A 59 -17.08 19.13 9.96
N LYS A 60 -17.93 18.09 9.89
CA LYS A 60 -17.52 16.73 9.51
C LYS A 60 -16.91 16.66 8.11
N ILE A 61 -17.45 17.41 7.15
CA ILE A 61 -16.89 17.47 5.78
C ILE A 61 -15.48 18.08 5.81
N LYS A 62 -15.26 19.14 6.59
CA LYS A 62 -13.94 19.76 6.73
C LYS A 62 -12.92 18.80 7.33
N GLU A 63 -13.30 18.04 8.35
CA GLU A 63 -12.44 17.01 8.95
C GLU A 63 -12.06 15.94 7.93
N LYS A 64 -13.04 15.39 7.21
CA LYS A 64 -12.78 14.41 6.14
C LYS A 64 -11.89 14.96 5.03
N ASN A 65 -12.07 16.21 4.62
CA ASN A 65 -11.22 16.84 3.62
C ASN A 65 -9.77 16.93 4.09
N LYS A 66 -9.55 17.28 5.37
CA LYS A 66 -8.21 17.30 5.96
C LYS A 66 -7.56 15.92 5.97
N GLU A 67 -8.32 14.89 6.35
CA GLU A 67 -7.82 13.49 6.29
C GLU A 67 -7.45 13.08 4.86
N LEU A 68 -8.26 13.46 3.86
CA LEU A 68 -7.97 13.19 2.45
C LEU A 68 -6.72 13.93 1.97
N GLU A 69 -6.52 15.18 2.37
CA GLU A 69 -5.31 15.95 2.05
C GLU A 69 -4.05 15.28 2.63
N ASP A 70 -4.11 14.85 3.90
CA ASP A 70 -3.01 14.14 4.56
C ASP A 70 -2.71 12.80 3.88
N ASN A 71 -3.75 12.04 3.51
CA ASN A 71 -3.58 10.78 2.78
C ASN A 71 -2.99 10.99 1.39
N LEU A 72 -3.43 12.02 0.67
CA LEU A 72 -2.90 12.37 -0.64
C LEU A 72 -1.42 12.77 -0.55
N LYS A 73 -1.02 13.48 0.51
CA LYS A 73 0.37 13.80 0.78
C LYS A 73 1.21 12.54 0.99
N LYS A 74 0.75 11.59 1.81
CA LYS A 74 1.44 10.30 2.01
C LYS A 74 1.60 9.53 0.70
N ILE A 75 0.54 9.41 -0.10
CA ILE A 75 0.58 8.74 -1.40
C ILE A 75 1.61 9.39 -2.33
N LYS A 76 1.68 10.73 -2.36
CA LYS A 76 2.68 11.45 -3.15
C LYS A 76 4.11 11.15 -2.68
N GLU A 77 4.34 11.11 -1.38
CA GLU A 77 5.64 10.79 -0.80
C GLU A 77 6.07 9.36 -1.16
N GLU A 78 5.18 8.37 -0.98
CA GLU A 78 5.41 6.97 -1.36
C GLU A 78 5.68 6.80 -2.86
N THR A 79 4.89 7.48 -3.70
CA THR A 79 5.07 7.46 -5.16
C THR A 79 6.44 8.05 -5.54
N ASN A 80 6.83 9.15 -4.90
CA ASN A 80 8.14 9.78 -5.12
C ASN A 80 9.31 8.89 -4.67
N GLN A 81 9.11 8.02 -3.68
CA GLN A 81 10.11 7.03 -3.28
C GLN A 81 10.21 5.90 -4.32
N ILE A 82 9.08 5.32 -4.73
CA ILE A 82 9.04 4.22 -5.72
C ILE A 82 9.63 4.64 -7.07
N THR A 83 9.38 5.87 -7.50
CA THR A 83 9.90 6.41 -8.77
C THR A 83 11.41 6.62 -8.79
N LYS A 84 12.09 6.46 -7.66
CA LYS A 84 13.57 6.56 -7.55
C LYS A 84 14.25 5.19 -7.46
N THR A 85 13.50 4.09 -7.43
CA THR A 85 14.04 2.75 -7.19
C THR A 85 14.18 1.94 -8.47
N LEU A 86 15.00 0.90 -8.45
CA LEU A 86 15.19 -0.04 -9.56
C LEU A 86 13.88 -0.68 -10.06
N PHE A 87 12.82 -0.67 -9.25
CA PHE A 87 11.49 -1.11 -9.64
C PHE A 87 10.95 -0.36 -10.88
N THR A 88 11.14 0.96 -10.92
CA THR A 88 10.67 1.82 -12.03
C THR A 88 11.74 2.07 -13.09
N HIS A 89 12.97 1.65 -12.83
CA HIS A 89 14.16 1.91 -13.65
C HIS A 89 14.77 0.60 -14.18
N PRO A 90 14.16 -0.01 -15.21
CA PRO A 90 14.53 -1.34 -15.69
C PRO A 90 15.91 -1.38 -16.36
N LYS A 91 16.44 -0.26 -16.85
CA LYS A 91 17.76 -0.22 -17.49
C LYS A 91 18.86 -0.37 -16.46
N GLU A 92 18.78 0.43 -15.40
CA GLU A 92 19.66 0.47 -14.24
C GLU A 92 19.61 -0.87 -13.49
N LYS A 93 18.40 -1.43 -13.36
CA LYS A 93 18.21 -2.78 -12.82
C LYS A 93 19.00 -3.81 -13.63
N ARG A 94 18.82 -3.84 -14.95
CA ARG A 94 19.54 -4.77 -15.84
C ARG A 94 21.04 -4.53 -15.80
N GLU A 95 21.48 -3.28 -15.71
CA GLU A 95 22.89 -2.94 -15.61
C GLU A 95 23.51 -3.54 -14.34
N LEU A 96 22.85 -3.38 -13.18
CA LEU A 96 23.30 -3.97 -11.94
C LEU A 96 23.27 -5.49 -12.00
N GLU A 97 22.20 -6.11 -12.52
CA GLU A 97 22.13 -7.57 -12.70
C GLU A 97 23.25 -8.09 -13.60
N ASN A 98 23.47 -7.47 -14.76
CA ASN A 98 24.55 -7.81 -15.67
C ASN A 98 25.93 -7.67 -15.00
N HIS A 99 26.08 -6.67 -14.13
CA HIS A 99 27.30 -6.50 -13.34
C HIS A 99 27.53 -7.68 -12.39
N LEU A 100 26.49 -8.13 -11.67
CA LEU A 100 26.58 -9.31 -10.80
C LEU A 100 26.98 -10.55 -11.60
N HIS A 101 26.28 -10.81 -12.71
CA HIS A 101 26.56 -11.94 -13.58
C HIS A 101 27.99 -11.90 -14.13
N LYS A 102 28.48 -10.72 -14.52
CA LYS A 102 29.86 -10.54 -15.00
C LYS A 102 30.90 -10.88 -13.92
N ILE A 103 30.64 -10.56 -12.66
CA ILE A 103 31.55 -10.94 -11.56
C ILE A 103 31.54 -12.45 -11.37
N ILE A 104 30.36 -13.07 -11.35
CA ILE A 104 30.23 -14.53 -11.16
C ILE A 104 30.89 -15.29 -12.31
N TYR A 105 30.65 -14.90 -13.56
CA TYR A 105 31.22 -15.58 -14.73
C TYR A 105 32.74 -15.43 -14.86
N LYS A 106 33.35 -14.43 -14.22
CA LYS A 106 34.81 -14.35 -14.14
C LYS A 106 35.41 -15.51 -13.33
N GLU A 107 34.65 -16.07 -12.38
CA GLU A 107 35.14 -17.15 -11.51
C GLU A 107 34.61 -18.54 -11.91
N LEU A 108 33.39 -18.64 -12.45
CA LEU A 108 32.76 -19.95 -12.73
C LEU A 108 32.92 -20.46 -14.17
N GLU A 109 33.32 -19.63 -15.13
CA GLU A 109 33.19 -19.90 -16.59
C GLU A 109 31.75 -20.20 -17.02
N LYS A 110 31.27 -19.57 -18.08
CA LYS A 110 29.85 -19.69 -18.48
C LYS A 110 29.57 -21.10 -19.03
N ASN A 111 28.43 -21.69 -18.63
CA ASN A 111 27.99 -23.04 -19.02
C ASN A 111 28.90 -24.17 -18.50
N SER A 112 29.70 -23.93 -17.46
CA SER A 112 30.40 -25.01 -16.76
C SER A 112 29.47 -25.73 -15.78
N THR A 113 29.86 -26.92 -15.34
CA THR A 113 29.23 -27.65 -14.21
C THR A 113 29.09 -26.75 -12.98
N ARG A 114 30.14 -25.97 -12.69
CA ARG A 114 30.16 -24.98 -11.60
C ARG A 114 29.14 -23.86 -11.80
N ASP A 115 28.99 -23.35 -13.01
CA ASP A 115 28.00 -22.32 -13.35
C ASP A 115 26.58 -22.86 -13.16
N GLU A 116 26.27 -24.03 -13.73
CA GLU A 116 24.95 -24.66 -13.58
C GLU A 116 24.59 -24.91 -12.10
N LEU A 117 25.57 -25.30 -11.29
CA LEU A 117 25.34 -25.65 -9.89
C LEU A 117 25.25 -24.42 -8.97
N PHE A 118 26.11 -23.42 -9.15
CA PHE A 118 26.31 -22.34 -8.16
C PHE A 118 25.82 -20.97 -8.60
N HIS A 119 25.69 -20.67 -9.89
CA HIS A 119 25.41 -19.32 -10.39
C HIS A 119 24.16 -18.69 -9.76
N GLY A 120 23.07 -19.45 -9.73
CA GLY A 120 21.79 -18.97 -9.19
C GLY A 120 21.83 -18.72 -7.68
N ASP A 121 22.65 -19.48 -6.94
CA ASP A 121 22.79 -19.32 -5.51
C ASP A 121 23.71 -18.13 -5.17
N LEU A 122 24.83 -17.97 -5.87
CA LEU A 122 25.71 -16.80 -5.74
C LEU A 122 24.98 -15.49 -6.08
N THR A 123 24.18 -15.49 -7.15
CA THR A 123 23.36 -14.33 -7.53
C THR A 123 22.36 -13.99 -6.43
N ARG A 124 21.69 -14.99 -5.85
CA ARG A 124 20.68 -14.78 -4.80
C ARG A 124 21.32 -14.25 -3.51
N ILE A 125 22.43 -14.85 -3.09
CA ILE A 125 23.17 -14.43 -1.89
C ILE A 125 23.68 -13.00 -2.08
N CYS A 126 24.28 -12.68 -3.22
CA CYS A 126 24.75 -11.32 -3.47
C CYS A 126 23.60 -10.31 -3.46
N LYS A 127 22.46 -10.61 -4.10
CA LYS A 127 21.28 -9.74 -4.04
C LYS A 127 20.80 -9.53 -2.60
N TYR A 128 20.78 -10.57 -1.77
CA TYR A 128 20.40 -10.47 -0.37
C TYR A 128 21.36 -9.60 0.44
N GLU A 129 22.66 -9.87 0.37
CA GLU A 129 23.71 -9.12 1.08
C GLU A 129 23.77 -7.64 0.66
N LEU A 130 23.49 -7.35 -0.62
CA LEU A 130 23.36 -5.97 -1.11
C LEU A 130 22.17 -5.25 -0.46
N CYS A 131 21.04 -5.95 -0.28
CA CYS A 131 19.86 -5.38 0.36
C CYS A 131 20.13 -5.06 1.83
N GLU A 132 20.73 -6.01 2.56
CA GLU A 132 21.15 -5.83 3.95
C GLU A 132 22.13 -4.64 4.09
N SER A 133 23.15 -4.58 3.22
CA SER A 133 24.17 -3.53 3.26
C SER A 133 23.63 -2.14 2.95
N LEU A 134 22.61 -2.05 2.10
CA LEU A 134 21.97 -0.79 1.72
C LEU A 134 20.75 -0.45 2.60
N GLY A 135 20.36 -1.32 3.54
CA GLY A 135 19.21 -1.13 4.40
C GLY A 135 17.87 -1.14 3.66
N VAL A 136 17.77 -1.87 2.54
CA VAL A 136 16.56 -1.94 1.71
C VAL A 136 15.90 -3.31 1.81
N SER A 137 14.58 -3.36 1.68
CA SER A 137 13.81 -4.60 1.83
C SER A 137 13.95 -5.58 0.67
N SER A 138 14.33 -5.11 -0.53
CA SER A 138 14.55 -5.97 -1.69
C SER A 138 15.47 -5.33 -2.71
N PHE A 139 15.98 -6.16 -3.63
CA PHE A 139 16.86 -5.72 -4.70
C PHE A 139 16.19 -4.67 -5.62
N LEU A 140 14.87 -4.75 -5.80
CA LEU A 140 14.11 -3.77 -6.60
C LEU A 140 13.94 -2.42 -5.89
N TRP A 141 14.11 -2.40 -4.56
CA TRP A 141 14.00 -1.20 -3.73
C TRP A 141 15.31 -0.42 -3.61
N ILE A 142 16.41 -0.92 -4.19
CA ILE A 142 17.64 -0.14 -4.31
C ILE A 142 17.34 1.12 -5.11
N GLU A 143 17.75 2.28 -4.60
CA GLU A 143 17.60 3.54 -5.34
C GLU A 143 18.59 3.62 -6.51
N VAL A 144 18.19 4.29 -7.59
CA VAL A 144 19.03 4.47 -8.79
C VAL A 144 20.35 5.18 -8.45
N LYS A 145 20.31 6.15 -7.54
CA LYS A 145 21.51 6.86 -7.07
C LYS A 145 22.55 5.93 -6.42
N ASP A 146 22.11 4.80 -5.86
CA ASP A 146 22.94 3.88 -5.10
C ASP A 146 23.46 2.72 -5.96
N VAL A 147 23.15 2.68 -7.26
CA VAL A 147 23.58 1.60 -8.17
C VAL A 147 25.10 1.46 -8.20
N ASP A 148 25.86 2.56 -8.24
CA ASP A 148 27.32 2.47 -8.26
C ASP A 148 27.91 2.02 -6.92
N ILE A 149 27.24 2.36 -5.81
CA ILE A 149 27.60 1.83 -4.49
C ILE A 149 27.32 0.33 -4.45
N ALA A 150 26.16 -0.11 -4.95
CA ALA A 150 25.79 -1.51 -5.04
C ALA A 150 26.80 -2.32 -5.88
N LYS A 151 27.27 -1.77 -7.02
CA LYS A 151 28.33 -2.41 -7.82
C LYS A 151 29.63 -2.60 -7.02
N ARG A 152 30.06 -1.59 -6.25
CA ARG A 152 31.27 -1.68 -5.41
C ARG A 152 31.10 -2.70 -4.28
N LEU A 153 29.91 -2.75 -3.66
CA LEU A 153 29.59 -3.73 -2.63
C LEU A 153 29.55 -5.15 -3.21
N ALA A 154 28.99 -5.32 -4.40
CA ALA A 154 28.95 -6.61 -5.09
C ALA A 154 30.35 -7.20 -5.28
N TYR A 155 31.35 -6.39 -5.65
CA TYR A 155 32.74 -6.85 -5.72
C TYR A 155 33.31 -7.30 -4.37
N LYS A 156 32.91 -6.66 -3.26
CA LYS A 156 33.35 -7.07 -1.93
C LYS A 156 32.69 -8.38 -1.51
N ILE A 157 31.41 -8.55 -1.81
CA ILE A 157 30.61 -9.75 -1.48
C ILE A 157 31.07 -10.94 -2.32
N LEU A 158 31.16 -10.75 -3.64
CA LEU A 158 31.54 -11.75 -4.64
C LEU A 158 33.03 -11.67 -5.00
N ASN A 159 33.89 -11.58 -3.98
CA ASN A 159 35.32 -11.77 -4.19
C ASN A 159 35.63 -13.28 -4.33
N LYS A 160 36.79 -13.60 -4.90
CA LYS A 160 37.22 -14.98 -5.17
C LYS A 160 37.13 -15.90 -3.95
N GLU A 161 37.67 -15.47 -2.81
CA GLU A 161 37.66 -16.26 -1.56
C GLU A 161 36.23 -16.54 -1.07
N SER A 162 35.38 -15.51 -1.09
CA SER A 162 33.96 -15.63 -0.73
C SER A 162 33.22 -16.58 -1.65
N ILE A 163 33.45 -16.51 -2.97
CA ILE A 163 32.82 -17.40 -3.95
C ILE A 163 33.20 -18.85 -3.69
N HIS A 164 34.50 -19.16 -3.59
CA HIS A 164 34.95 -20.53 -3.32
C HIS A 164 34.45 -21.06 -1.97
N ARG A 165 34.43 -20.21 -0.92
CA ARG A 165 33.86 -20.60 0.38
C ARG A 165 32.37 -20.94 0.26
N LEU A 166 31.60 -20.14 -0.46
CA LEU A 166 30.17 -20.39 -0.69
C LEU A 166 29.95 -21.67 -1.50
N MET A 167 30.76 -21.91 -2.54
CA MET A 167 30.73 -23.14 -3.31
C MET A 167 30.99 -24.35 -2.42
N ARG A 168 32.07 -24.35 -1.63
CA ARG A 168 32.39 -25.45 -0.70
C ARG A 168 31.28 -25.72 0.31
N ASN A 169 30.73 -24.67 0.93
CA ASN A 169 29.62 -24.83 1.87
C ASN A 169 28.40 -25.45 1.16
N LYS A 170 28.13 -25.02 -0.08
CA LYS A 170 27.01 -25.52 -0.85
C LYS A 170 27.21 -26.97 -1.28
N THR A 171 28.42 -27.35 -1.70
CA THR A 171 28.81 -28.73 -2.00
C THR A 171 28.53 -29.63 -0.80
N LYS A 172 29.00 -29.24 0.39
CA LYS A 172 28.76 -29.98 1.64
C LYS A 172 27.28 -30.11 1.99
N ASP A 173 26.52 -29.03 1.81
CA ASP A 173 25.07 -29.05 2.03
C ASP A 173 24.35 -30.01 1.06
N LEU A 174 24.78 -30.06 -0.20
CA LEU A 174 24.20 -30.95 -1.20
C LEU A 174 24.57 -32.41 -0.94
N GLN A 175 25.83 -32.71 -0.62
CA GLN A 175 26.26 -34.05 -0.20
C GLN A 175 25.47 -34.52 1.02
N SER A 176 25.37 -33.70 2.08
CA SER A 176 24.61 -34.06 3.28
C SER A 176 23.13 -34.33 2.97
N LYS A 177 22.55 -33.63 2.00
CA LYS A 177 21.17 -33.88 1.55
C LYS A 177 21.06 -35.18 0.77
N MET A 178 22.02 -35.47 -0.10
CA MET A 178 22.09 -36.72 -0.86
C MET A 178 22.16 -37.92 0.09
N ASP A 179 23.07 -37.89 1.07
CA ASP A 179 23.23 -38.95 2.08
C ASP A 179 21.96 -39.15 2.93
N LYS A 180 21.31 -38.05 3.32
CA LYS A 180 20.04 -38.11 4.06
C LYS A 180 18.91 -38.73 3.25
N LEU A 181 18.83 -38.46 1.95
CA LEU A 181 17.80 -39.03 1.08
C LEU A 181 18.03 -40.53 0.84
N GLN A 182 19.29 -40.94 0.68
CA GLN A 182 19.67 -42.34 0.59
C GLN A 182 19.33 -43.10 1.88
N THR A 183 19.63 -42.53 3.05
CA THR A 183 19.33 -43.17 4.35
C THR A 183 17.85 -43.19 4.71
N THR A 184 17.06 -42.21 4.26
CA THR A 184 15.62 -42.12 4.56
C THR A 184 14.71 -42.77 3.52
N ASN A 185 15.27 -43.38 2.46
CA ASN A 185 14.54 -44.00 1.34
C ASN A 185 13.48 -43.07 0.70
N LYS A 186 13.66 -41.74 0.83
CA LYS A 186 12.75 -40.74 0.27
C LYS A 186 13.13 -40.47 -1.18
N LYS A 187 12.15 -40.48 -2.08
CA LYS A 187 12.40 -40.17 -3.50
C LYS A 187 12.79 -38.68 -3.65
N PRO A 188 13.95 -38.37 -4.25
CA PRO A 188 14.33 -37.00 -4.59
C PRO A 188 13.39 -36.43 -5.66
N THR A 189 13.24 -35.11 -5.67
CA THR A 189 12.59 -34.40 -6.77
C THR A 189 13.48 -34.39 -8.01
N GLU A 190 12.90 -34.21 -9.20
CA GLU A 190 13.65 -34.12 -10.47
C GLU A 190 14.74 -33.04 -10.44
N ARG A 191 14.45 -31.91 -9.78
CA ARG A 191 15.42 -30.83 -9.59
C ARG A 191 16.57 -31.21 -8.65
N GLU A 192 16.30 -32.03 -7.63
CA GLU A 192 17.33 -32.53 -6.72
C GLU A 192 18.20 -33.57 -7.41
N LEU A 193 17.61 -34.49 -8.19
CA LEU A 193 18.34 -35.46 -9.02
C LEU A 193 19.34 -34.78 -9.93
N ARG A 194 18.89 -33.82 -10.75
CA ARG A 194 19.79 -33.06 -11.63
C ARG A 194 20.92 -32.34 -10.88
N ARG A 195 20.65 -31.85 -9.67
CA ARG A 195 21.68 -31.19 -8.84
C ARG A 195 22.68 -32.18 -8.23
N PHE A 196 22.27 -33.40 -7.97
CA PHE A 196 23.15 -34.46 -7.50
C PHE A 196 24.01 -35.00 -8.65
N GLU A 197 23.43 -35.21 -9.84
CA GLU A 197 24.19 -35.55 -11.06
C GLU A 197 25.29 -34.53 -11.35
N LEU A 198 24.94 -33.23 -11.40
CA LEU A 198 25.92 -32.15 -11.59
C LEU A 198 26.97 -32.07 -10.47
N LEU A 199 26.64 -32.49 -9.26
CA LEU A 199 27.57 -32.52 -8.14
C LEU A 199 28.56 -33.69 -8.27
N GLU A 200 28.09 -34.86 -8.69
CA GLU A 200 28.93 -36.02 -8.97
C GLU A 200 29.90 -35.72 -10.13
N GLU A 201 29.40 -35.16 -11.24
CA GLU A 201 30.23 -34.70 -12.37
C GLU A 201 31.31 -33.71 -11.91
N LEU A 202 30.93 -32.72 -11.09
CA LEU A 202 31.88 -31.75 -10.55
C LEU A 202 32.92 -32.39 -9.64
N LEU A 203 32.53 -33.37 -8.82
CA LEU A 203 33.45 -34.09 -7.93
C LEU A 203 34.42 -34.97 -8.72
N GLU A 204 33.97 -35.59 -9.80
CA GLU A 204 34.82 -36.34 -10.73
C GLU A 204 35.85 -35.41 -11.40
N GLU A 205 35.43 -34.24 -11.88
CA GLU A 205 36.32 -33.23 -12.50
C GLU A 205 37.45 -32.77 -11.56
N VAL A 206 37.19 -32.73 -10.25
CA VAL A 206 38.19 -32.32 -9.23
C VAL A 206 38.89 -33.50 -8.55
N GLU A 207 38.75 -34.72 -9.07
CA GLU A 207 39.31 -35.96 -8.52
C GLU A 207 38.90 -36.21 -7.05
N GLY A 208 37.68 -35.80 -6.69
CA GLY A 208 37.15 -35.89 -5.33
C GLY A 208 37.76 -34.90 -4.34
N ASN A 209 38.64 -33.98 -4.77
CA ASN A 209 39.23 -32.99 -3.88
C ASN A 209 38.37 -31.72 -3.80
N GLU A 210 37.49 -31.66 -2.80
CA GLU A 210 36.63 -30.51 -2.51
C GLU A 210 37.38 -29.19 -2.29
N ASN A 211 38.68 -29.21 -1.98
CA ASN A 211 39.48 -27.99 -1.84
C ASN A 211 39.86 -27.36 -3.18
N LYS A 212 39.72 -28.11 -4.29
CA LYS A 212 39.88 -27.61 -5.65
C LYS A 212 38.59 -26.97 -6.21
N ILE A 213 37.48 -27.04 -5.45
CA ILE A 213 36.21 -26.34 -5.68
C ILE A 213 36.28 -24.94 -5.06
#